data_AF-A0A8S0XS40-F1
#
_entry.id   AF-A0A8S0XS40-F1
#
_cell.length_a   1.000
_cell.length_b   1.000
_cell.length_c   1.000
_cell.angle_alpha   90.00
_cell.angle_beta   90.00
_cell.angle_gamma   90.00
#
_symmetry.space_group_name_H-M   'P 1'
#
loop_
_entity.id
_entity.type
_entity.pdbx_description
1 polymer ?
#
loop_
_entity_poly.entity_id
_entity_poly.type
_entity_poly.pdbx_seq_one_letter_code
_entity_poly.pdbx_strand_id
1 'polypeptide(L)'
;MTTSRSFSPEPSYMTAEAIPRPSSPATLTTVASSSRTEQQRLFESDVIDKTLKPGVYRIVNDSNPDFVVDLSGQDLKTIIAFGSHGGKNQQWEFSRLGPGYSISCLYNGMYMTLGSGISEGGNMIAIPYPVSWAVEADDFEAGVYRIRWPESPFVFDYPGGTGHTIQLSNRYPFKPTRLWRLVPVKIDIPQMTAESLEFTTSSPRRMDAAPALITNADTVIDAEGLKFGGNGELSITTTTTTVTTTVTTVKRLGVP
;
A
#
# COMPACT_ATOMS: atom_id res chain seq x y z
N MET A 1 -53.25 -46.46 -12.86
CA MET A 1 -51.90 -46.95 -12.49
C MET A 1 -51.49 -46.27 -11.20
N THR A 2 -50.96 -47.06 -10.29
CA THR A 2 -50.98 -46.91 -8.83
C THR A 2 -50.03 -45.84 -8.29
N THR A 3 -50.52 -45.06 -7.33
CA THR A 3 -49.82 -44.08 -6.50
C THR A 3 -48.82 -44.76 -5.56
N SER A 4 -47.63 -44.18 -5.36
CA SER A 4 -46.85 -44.44 -4.14
C SER A 4 -46.15 -43.18 -3.64
N ARG A 5 -46.52 -42.79 -2.41
CA ARG A 5 -45.86 -41.80 -1.56
C ARG A 5 -44.75 -42.53 -0.79
N SER A 6 -43.55 -41.95 -0.72
CA SER A 6 -42.52 -42.36 0.23
C SER A 6 -42.41 -41.34 1.37
N PHE A 7 -42.51 -41.85 2.59
CA PHE A 7 -42.42 -41.14 3.86
C PHE A 7 -40.94 -40.92 4.25
N SER A 8 -40.68 -39.78 4.90
CA SER A 8 -39.44 -39.49 5.64
C SER A 8 -39.47 -40.16 7.04
N PRO A 9 -38.32 -40.48 7.64
CA PRO A 9 -38.20 -40.65 9.08
C PRO A 9 -37.56 -39.42 9.75
N GLU A 10 -38.18 -38.97 10.85
CA GLU A 10 -37.69 -37.92 11.75
C GLU A 10 -36.41 -38.32 12.52
N PRO A 11 -35.55 -37.35 12.88
CA PRO A 11 -34.51 -37.57 13.88
C PRO A 11 -35.05 -37.41 15.31
N SER A 12 -34.82 -38.44 16.13
CA SER A 12 -35.20 -38.53 17.53
C SER A 12 -34.49 -37.50 18.42
N TYR A 13 -35.28 -36.84 19.27
CA TYR A 13 -34.81 -36.00 20.37
C TYR A 13 -34.21 -36.86 21.48
N MET A 14 -32.91 -36.68 21.76
CA MET A 14 -32.24 -37.19 22.96
C MET A 14 -32.02 -36.04 23.94
N THR A 15 -32.80 -36.13 25.03
CA THR A 15 -32.61 -35.69 26.42
C THR A 15 -31.39 -34.83 26.81
N ALA A 16 -31.70 -33.68 27.41
CA ALA A 16 -30.80 -32.86 28.21
C ALA A 16 -30.47 -33.53 29.56
N GLU A 17 -29.18 -33.71 29.85
CA GLU A 17 -28.70 -34.07 31.19
C GLU A 17 -28.17 -32.85 31.95
N ALA A 18 -28.41 -32.89 33.26
CA ALA A 18 -28.36 -31.78 34.19
C ALA A 18 -26.94 -31.41 34.66
N ILE A 19 -26.78 -30.11 34.88
CA ILE A 19 -25.64 -29.45 35.53
C ILE A 19 -25.64 -29.74 37.03
N PRO A 20 -24.52 -30.16 37.65
CA PRO A 20 -24.33 -29.98 39.09
C PRO A 20 -23.53 -28.70 39.38
N ARG A 21 -24.13 -27.80 40.17
CA ARG A 21 -23.44 -26.71 40.88
C ARG A 21 -22.70 -27.27 42.09
N PRO A 22 -21.52 -26.70 42.42
CA PRO A 22 -21.08 -26.60 43.81
C PRO A 22 -21.08 -25.14 44.31
N SER A 23 -21.32 -25.05 45.61
CA SER A 23 -21.54 -23.91 46.50
C SER A 23 -20.32 -23.00 46.78
N SER A 24 -20.62 -21.76 47.18
CA SER A 24 -19.73 -20.63 47.56
C SER A 24 -18.90 -20.84 48.86
N PRO A 25 -18.21 -19.81 49.41
CA PRO A 25 -16.82 -19.42 49.12
C PRO A 25 -15.89 -19.61 50.34
N ALA A 26 -14.58 -19.78 50.12
CA ALA A 26 -13.59 -19.72 51.18
C ALA A 26 -12.64 -18.53 50.97
N THR A 27 -12.64 -17.64 51.96
CA THR A 27 -11.70 -16.53 52.13
C THR A 27 -10.32 -17.06 52.52
N LEU A 28 -9.26 -16.68 51.79
CA LEU A 28 -7.88 -16.76 52.28
C LEU A 28 -7.12 -15.48 51.94
N THR A 29 -6.60 -14.88 53.00
CA THR A 29 -5.83 -13.63 53.05
C THR A 29 -4.39 -13.85 52.57
N THR A 30 -3.94 -12.89 51.76
CA THR A 30 -2.59 -12.42 51.41
C THR A 30 -1.36 -13.00 52.14
N VAL A 31 -0.38 -13.47 51.36
CA VAL A 31 1.05 -13.16 51.56
C VAL A 31 1.77 -13.08 50.20
N ALA A 32 2.69 -12.12 50.08
CA ALA A 32 3.55 -11.80 48.93
C ALA A 32 4.44 -13.00 48.49
N SER A 33 5.19 -13.04 47.39
CA SER A 33 5.85 -12.02 46.58
C SER A 33 6.47 -12.72 45.35
N SER A 34 6.61 -11.97 44.25
CA SER A 34 7.76 -12.04 43.32
C SER A 34 8.10 -13.38 42.65
N SER A 35 7.39 -13.71 41.57
CA SER A 35 7.95 -14.52 40.47
C SER A 35 7.24 -14.35 39.12
N ARG A 36 6.43 -13.29 38.93
CA ARG A 36 5.55 -13.15 37.76
C ARG A 36 6.07 -12.21 36.65
N THR A 37 7.32 -11.78 36.70
CA THR A 37 7.81 -10.72 35.79
C THR A 37 8.82 -11.18 34.74
N GLU A 38 9.29 -12.43 34.79
CA GLU A 38 10.24 -12.95 33.78
C GLU A 38 9.57 -13.80 32.71
N GLN A 39 8.64 -14.69 33.08
CA GLN A 39 7.86 -15.46 32.10
C GLN A 39 6.91 -14.59 31.28
N GLN A 40 6.43 -13.46 31.81
CA GLN A 40 5.56 -12.55 31.07
C GLN A 40 6.34 -11.61 30.13
N ARG A 41 7.63 -11.38 30.37
CA ARG A 41 8.54 -10.67 29.44
C ARG A 41 9.07 -11.54 28.30
N LEU A 42 9.14 -12.86 28.49
CA LEU A 42 9.55 -13.81 27.45
C LEU A 42 8.45 -14.10 26.42
N PHE A 43 7.22 -13.62 26.63
CA PHE A 43 6.16 -13.58 25.61
C PHE A 43 5.98 -12.18 24.98
N GLU A 44 6.83 -11.23 25.37
CA GLU A 44 6.87 -9.86 24.84
C GLU A 44 8.08 -9.67 23.89
N SER A 45 8.79 -10.77 23.58
CA SER A 45 9.81 -10.85 22.54
C SER A 45 9.17 -11.30 21.23
N ASP A 46 9.36 -10.48 20.20
CA ASP A 46 8.83 -10.59 18.84
C ASP A 46 7.45 -9.98 18.62
N VAL A 47 7.24 -8.76 19.14
CA VAL A 47 6.43 -7.80 18.36
C VAL A 47 7.20 -7.57 17.06
N ILE A 48 6.97 -8.44 16.08
CA ILE A 48 7.35 -8.20 14.69
C ILE A 48 6.83 -6.81 14.39
N ASP A 49 7.74 -5.88 14.03
CA ASP A 49 7.32 -4.60 13.49
C ASP A 49 6.54 -4.91 12.21
N LYS A 50 5.21 -5.03 12.36
CA LYS A 50 4.26 -5.33 11.29
C LYS A 50 4.15 -4.18 10.29
N THR A 51 4.90 -3.11 10.52
CA THR A 51 4.91 -1.92 9.69
C THR A 51 5.99 -2.04 8.64
N LEU A 52 5.61 -2.00 7.36
CA LEU A 52 6.57 -1.95 6.27
C LEU A 52 7.42 -0.66 6.37
N LYS A 53 8.75 -0.78 6.32
CA LYS A 53 9.62 0.40 6.23
C LYS A 53 9.55 0.99 4.81
N PRO A 54 9.46 2.31 4.64
CA PRO A 54 9.60 2.92 3.32
C PRO A 54 10.91 2.51 2.65
N GLY A 55 10.91 2.39 1.33
CA GLY A 55 12.07 1.94 0.57
C GLY A 55 11.68 1.24 -0.72
N VAL A 56 12.67 0.63 -1.39
CA VAL A 56 12.47 -0.04 -2.67
C VAL A 56 12.44 -1.54 -2.51
N TYR A 57 11.44 -2.16 -3.12
CA TYR A 57 11.14 -3.57 -2.99
C TYR A 57 10.83 -4.20 -4.35
N ARG A 58 11.13 -5.49 -4.47
CA ARG A 58 10.42 -6.37 -5.40
C ARG A 58 9.20 -6.94 -4.67
N ILE A 59 8.06 -6.95 -5.35
CA ILE A 59 6.81 -7.50 -4.83
C ILE A 59 6.68 -8.91 -5.43
N VAL A 60 7.02 -9.92 -4.65
CA VAL A 60 7.10 -11.33 -5.09
C VAL A 60 5.83 -12.05 -4.68
N ASN A 61 5.21 -12.82 -5.58
CA ASN A 61 4.04 -13.59 -5.20
C ASN A 61 4.42 -14.74 -4.25
N ASP A 62 3.67 -14.91 -3.17
CA ASP A 62 3.99 -15.93 -2.16
C ASP A 62 3.74 -17.36 -2.68
N SER A 63 2.68 -17.55 -3.48
CA SER A 63 2.34 -18.86 -4.05
C SER A 63 3.23 -19.28 -5.21
N ASN A 64 3.85 -18.30 -5.90
CA ASN A 64 4.74 -18.54 -7.02
C ASN A 64 5.91 -17.53 -7.01
N PRO A 65 7.02 -17.87 -6.31
CA PRO A 65 8.16 -16.95 -6.13
C PRO A 65 8.90 -16.55 -7.41
N ASP A 66 8.68 -17.25 -8.52
CA ASP A 66 9.28 -16.92 -9.81
C ASP A 66 8.63 -15.68 -10.45
N PHE A 67 7.42 -15.32 -10.01
CA PHE A 67 6.64 -14.20 -10.54
C PHE A 67 6.62 -13.01 -9.59
N VAL A 68 6.91 -11.85 -10.17
CA VAL A 68 6.92 -10.56 -9.48
C VAL A 68 6.00 -9.56 -10.15
N VAL A 69 5.61 -8.53 -9.41
CA VAL A 69 4.90 -7.38 -9.99
C VAL A 69 5.83 -6.62 -10.92
N ASP A 70 5.42 -6.50 -12.17
CA ASP A 70 6.20 -5.96 -13.29
C ASP A 70 5.35 -4.91 -14.04
N LEU A 71 5.94 -3.75 -14.32
CA LEU A 71 5.40 -2.79 -15.26
C LEU A 71 5.69 -3.27 -16.68
N SER A 72 4.63 -3.61 -17.42
CA SER A 72 4.71 -4.14 -18.78
C SER A 72 5.59 -3.27 -19.67
N GLY A 73 6.66 -3.87 -20.20
CA GLY A 73 7.54 -3.23 -21.18
C GLY A 73 6.86 -2.94 -22.53
N GLN A 74 5.69 -3.53 -22.79
CA GLN A 74 4.97 -3.38 -24.06
C GLN A 74 4.22 -2.05 -24.16
N ASP A 75 3.61 -1.59 -23.07
CA ASP A 75 2.77 -0.39 -23.05
C ASP A 75 3.18 0.65 -21.99
N LEU A 76 4.14 0.31 -21.12
CA LEU A 76 4.63 1.13 -20.01
C LEU A 76 3.51 1.64 -19.10
N LYS A 77 2.41 0.89 -19.04
CA LYS A 77 1.19 1.27 -18.32
C LYS A 77 0.60 0.10 -17.56
N THR A 78 0.45 -1.07 -18.17
CA THR A 78 -0.22 -2.21 -17.52
C THR A 78 0.70 -2.86 -16.50
N ILE A 79 0.16 -3.20 -15.34
CA ILE A 79 0.87 -3.94 -14.29
C ILE A 79 0.54 -5.43 -14.40
N ILE A 80 1.59 -6.24 -14.51
CA ILE A 80 1.51 -7.67 -14.80
C ILE A 80 2.37 -8.49 -13.82
N ALA A 81 2.08 -9.78 -13.72
CA ALA A 81 2.94 -10.75 -13.07
C ALA A 81 3.89 -11.34 -14.12
N PHE A 82 5.19 -11.12 -13.95
CA PHE A 82 6.19 -11.60 -14.91
C PHE A 82 7.39 -12.24 -14.20
N GLY A 83 8.14 -13.06 -14.95
CA GLY A 83 9.32 -13.74 -14.43
C GLY A 83 10.34 -12.74 -13.87
N SER A 84 10.84 -12.98 -12.66
CA SER A 84 11.82 -12.10 -12.02
C SER A 84 13.12 -12.03 -12.83
N HIS A 85 13.45 -10.85 -13.35
CA HIS A 85 14.71 -10.55 -14.05
C HIS A 85 15.47 -9.36 -13.45
N GLY A 86 14.92 -8.70 -12.43
CA GLY A 86 15.59 -7.64 -11.67
C GLY A 86 15.61 -6.28 -12.37
N GLY A 87 14.95 -6.13 -13.52
CA GLY A 87 14.81 -4.85 -14.21
C GLY A 87 14.14 -3.78 -13.34
N LYS A 88 14.42 -2.50 -13.63
CA LYS A 88 13.84 -1.36 -12.89
C LYS A 88 12.31 -1.33 -12.95
N ASN A 89 11.70 -1.93 -13.97
CA ASN A 89 10.26 -2.08 -14.12
C ASN A 89 9.65 -3.14 -13.17
N GLN A 90 10.49 -3.88 -12.43
CA GLN A 90 10.10 -4.83 -11.37
C GLN A 90 10.43 -4.32 -9.96
N GLN A 91 10.93 -3.08 -9.85
CA GLN A 91 11.35 -2.47 -8.59
C GLN A 91 10.41 -1.32 -8.25
N TRP A 92 9.86 -1.37 -7.04
CA TRP A 92 8.79 -0.50 -6.59
C TRP A 92 9.19 0.24 -5.34
N GLU A 93 9.12 1.57 -5.37
CA GLU A 93 9.32 2.41 -4.20
C GLU A 93 8.01 2.54 -3.42
N PHE A 94 8.06 2.15 -2.14
CA PHE A 94 7.00 2.33 -1.17
C PHE A 94 7.30 3.58 -0.34
N SER A 95 6.51 4.62 -0.55
CA SER A 95 6.59 5.90 0.16
C SER A 95 5.35 6.13 1.00
N ARG A 96 5.48 6.73 2.19
CA ARG A 96 4.32 7.00 3.05
C ARG A 96 3.34 7.96 2.38
N LEU A 97 2.05 7.60 2.40
CA LEU A 97 0.97 8.46 1.93
C LEU A 97 -0.26 8.30 2.83
N GLY A 98 -0.40 9.22 3.78
CA GLY A 98 -1.42 9.13 4.83
C GLY A 98 -1.23 7.88 5.70
N PRO A 99 -2.27 7.10 5.97
CA PRO A 99 -2.16 5.85 6.74
C PRO A 99 -1.53 4.69 5.95
N GLY A 100 -1.39 4.83 4.63
CA GLY A 100 -0.89 3.80 3.72
C GLY A 100 0.41 4.20 3.01
N TYR A 101 0.57 3.64 1.81
CA TYR A 101 1.74 3.85 0.96
C TYR A 101 1.33 4.20 -0.45
N SER A 102 2.05 5.14 -1.08
CA SER A 102 2.12 5.21 -2.53
C SER A 102 3.16 4.20 -3.02
N ILE A 103 2.90 3.59 -4.18
CA ILE A 103 3.77 2.59 -4.80
C ILE A 103 4.16 3.11 -6.19
N SER A 104 5.42 3.47 -6.41
CA SER A 104 5.92 4.00 -7.70
C SER A 104 6.95 3.07 -8.35
N CYS A 105 6.93 3.00 -9.68
CA CYS A 105 7.88 2.20 -10.45
C CYS A 105 9.22 2.91 -10.60
N LEU A 106 10.34 2.25 -10.30
CA LEU A 106 11.66 2.84 -10.51
C LEU A 106 12.05 3.05 -11.98
N TYR A 107 11.34 2.44 -12.92
CA TYR A 107 11.61 2.62 -14.35
C TYR A 107 11.21 4.01 -14.85
N ASN A 108 10.00 4.48 -14.52
CA ASN A 108 9.44 5.71 -15.05
C ASN A 108 8.85 6.66 -13.98
N GLY A 109 8.94 6.32 -12.70
CA GLY A 109 8.41 7.11 -11.59
C GLY A 109 6.88 7.11 -11.48
N MET A 110 6.17 6.35 -12.31
CA MET A 110 4.70 6.32 -12.30
C MET A 110 4.17 5.50 -11.14
N TYR A 111 3.02 5.92 -10.61
CA TYR A 111 2.37 5.32 -9.46
C TYR A 111 1.36 4.25 -9.88
N MET A 112 1.40 3.14 -9.15
CA MET A 112 0.47 2.03 -9.32
C MET A 112 -0.91 2.39 -8.77
N THR A 113 -1.93 2.18 -9.59
CA THR A 113 -3.35 2.40 -9.29
C THR A 113 -4.24 1.37 -10.00
N LEU A 114 -5.54 1.56 -9.93
CA LEU A 114 -6.54 0.78 -10.67
C LEU A 114 -6.81 1.37 -12.06
N GLY A 115 -6.87 0.50 -13.06
CA GLY A 115 -7.30 0.86 -14.42
C GLY A 115 -8.81 0.91 -14.58
N SER A 116 -9.52 0.16 -13.73
CA SER A 116 -10.96 0.18 -13.57
C SER A 116 -11.35 0.68 -12.17
N GLY A 117 -12.64 0.76 -11.88
CA GLY A 117 -13.10 1.01 -10.51
C GLY A 117 -12.70 -0.12 -9.55
N ILE A 118 -13.04 0.06 -8.26
CA ILE A 118 -12.80 -0.92 -7.20
C ILE A 118 -13.77 -2.09 -7.37
N SER A 119 -13.36 -3.11 -8.13
CA SER A 119 -14.20 -4.28 -8.44
C SER A 119 -13.38 -5.56 -8.52
N GLU A 120 -14.06 -6.70 -8.43
CA GLU A 120 -13.47 -8.02 -8.70
C GLU A 120 -12.89 -8.06 -10.12
N GLY A 121 -11.68 -8.57 -10.27
CA GLY A 121 -10.96 -8.61 -11.55
C GLY A 121 -10.44 -7.26 -12.03
N GLY A 122 -10.53 -6.20 -11.21
CA GLY A 122 -10.07 -4.87 -11.58
C GLY A 122 -8.58 -4.87 -11.87
N ASN A 123 -8.18 -4.42 -13.07
CA ASN A 123 -6.80 -4.46 -13.51
C ASN A 123 -5.98 -3.31 -12.90
N MET A 124 -4.67 -3.52 -12.84
CA MET A 124 -3.73 -2.55 -12.30
C MET A 124 -3.00 -1.80 -13.42
N ILE A 125 -2.82 -0.49 -13.24
CA ILE A 125 -2.09 0.39 -14.19
C ILE A 125 -1.14 1.33 -13.45
N ALA A 126 -0.18 1.89 -14.19
CA ALA A 126 0.69 2.97 -13.75
C ALA A 126 0.22 4.33 -14.31
N ILE A 127 0.12 5.34 -13.45
CA ILE A 127 -0.24 6.73 -13.83
C ILE A 127 0.62 7.76 -13.07
N PRO A 128 0.65 9.04 -13.48
CA PRO A 128 1.45 10.07 -12.81
C PRO A 128 1.01 10.47 -11.39
N TYR A 129 -0.17 10.02 -10.95
CA TYR A 129 -0.80 10.49 -9.72
C TYR A 129 -0.76 9.40 -8.62
N PRO A 130 -0.23 9.71 -7.43
CA PRO A 130 -0.15 8.75 -6.34
C PRO A 130 -1.52 8.44 -5.75
N VAL A 131 -1.71 7.18 -5.36
CA VAL A 131 -2.84 6.72 -4.55
C VAL A 131 -2.33 5.99 -3.32
N SER A 132 -3.09 6.00 -2.24
CA SER A 132 -2.72 5.30 -1.01
C SER A 132 -3.16 3.85 -1.04
N TRP A 133 -2.28 2.93 -0.68
CA TRP A 133 -2.54 1.51 -0.51
C TRP A 133 -2.37 1.12 0.95
N ALA A 134 -3.28 0.29 1.47
CA ALA A 134 -3.09 -0.34 2.76
C ALA A 134 -2.18 -1.56 2.60
N VAL A 135 -1.08 -1.62 3.36
CA VAL A 135 -0.15 -2.74 3.35
C VAL A 135 -0.22 -3.41 4.72
N GLU A 136 -0.81 -4.59 4.75
CA GLU A 136 -1.09 -5.35 5.98
C GLU A 136 -0.10 -6.51 6.07
N ALA A 137 0.76 -6.53 7.09
CA ALA A 137 1.59 -7.70 7.37
C ALA A 137 0.71 -8.90 7.72
N ASP A 138 1.12 -10.08 7.30
CA ASP A 138 0.49 -11.32 7.71
C ASP A 138 0.83 -11.64 9.17
N ASP A 139 -0.14 -12.14 9.93
CA ASP A 139 0.03 -12.43 11.35
C ASP A 139 0.86 -13.69 11.61
N PHE A 140 1.01 -14.56 10.60
CA PHE A 140 1.67 -15.86 10.76
C PHE A 140 3.10 -15.88 10.22
N GLU A 141 3.44 -15.01 9.26
CA GLU A 141 4.76 -15.01 8.64
C GLU A 141 5.33 -13.60 8.42
N ALA A 142 6.54 -13.37 8.94
CA ALA A 142 7.25 -12.11 8.77
C ALA A 142 7.62 -11.87 7.30
N GLY A 143 7.43 -10.62 6.83
CA GLY A 143 7.79 -10.22 5.47
C GLY A 143 6.77 -10.64 4.40
N VAL A 144 5.68 -11.29 4.79
CA VAL A 144 4.52 -11.57 3.94
C VAL A 144 3.44 -10.52 4.19
N TYR A 145 2.85 -10.00 3.12
CA TYR A 145 1.91 -8.89 3.17
C TYR A 145 0.70 -9.12 2.27
N ARG A 146 -0.41 -8.46 2.63
CA ARG A 146 -1.52 -8.17 1.72
C ARG A 146 -1.47 -6.70 1.34
N ILE A 147 -1.53 -6.43 0.03
CA ILE A 147 -1.65 -5.06 -0.49
C ILE A 147 -3.12 -4.86 -0.85
N ARG A 148 -3.77 -3.92 -0.18
CA ARG A 148 -5.22 -3.76 -0.17
C ARG A 148 -5.62 -2.36 -0.60
N TRP A 149 -6.66 -2.26 -1.40
CA TRP A 149 -7.28 -0.95 -1.67
C TRP A 149 -7.90 -0.42 -0.37
N PRO A 150 -7.62 0.84 0.04
CA PRO A 150 -8.02 1.37 1.34
C PRO A 150 -9.49 1.14 1.65
N GLU A 151 -9.77 0.77 2.91
CA GLU A 151 -11.13 0.55 3.43
C GLU A 151 -12.04 -0.41 2.61
N SER A 152 -11.46 -1.19 1.71
CA SER A 152 -12.20 -2.17 0.91
C SER A 152 -11.77 -3.61 1.21
N PRO A 153 -12.57 -4.62 0.83
CA PRO A 153 -12.17 -6.03 0.91
C PRO A 153 -11.25 -6.47 -0.23
N PHE A 154 -10.89 -5.59 -1.17
CA PHE A 154 -10.15 -5.97 -2.38
C PHE A 154 -8.63 -5.86 -2.19
N VAL A 155 -7.93 -6.95 -2.50
CA VAL A 155 -6.47 -7.09 -2.40
C VAL A 155 -5.86 -7.44 -3.75
N PHE A 156 -4.55 -7.23 -3.88
CA PHE A 156 -3.79 -7.74 -5.02
C PHE A 156 -3.89 -9.25 -5.07
N ASP A 157 -4.23 -9.78 -6.23
CA ASP A 157 -4.28 -11.21 -6.52
C ASP A 157 -3.54 -11.48 -7.83
N TYR A 158 -2.68 -12.50 -7.80
CA TYR A 158 -2.17 -13.12 -9.01
C TYR A 158 -2.73 -14.54 -9.07
N PRO A 159 -3.90 -14.77 -9.71
CA PRO A 159 -4.56 -16.06 -9.71
C PRO A 159 -3.76 -17.17 -10.44
N GLY A 160 -2.68 -16.80 -11.13
CA GLY A 160 -1.90 -17.71 -11.96
C GLY A 160 -2.61 -18.08 -13.27
N GLY A 161 -2.05 -19.07 -13.97
CA GLY A 161 -2.56 -19.56 -15.25
C GLY A 161 -1.90 -18.90 -16.45
N THR A 162 -2.66 -18.72 -17.54
CA THR A 162 -2.16 -18.16 -18.81
C THR A 162 -2.15 -16.63 -18.82
N GLY A 163 -2.87 -15.98 -17.90
CA GLY A 163 -2.91 -14.54 -17.76
C GLY A 163 -1.80 -14.05 -16.84
N HIS A 164 -0.88 -13.24 -17.36
CA HIS A 164 0.10 -12.49 -16.56
C HIS A 164 -0.56 -11.34 -15.78
N THR A 165 -1.84 -11.43 -15.45
CA THR A 165 -2.60 -10.29 -14.94
C THR A 165 -2.51 -10.23 -13.43
N ILE A 166 -2.15 -9.05 -12.91
CA ILE A 166 -2.39 -8.71 -11.51
C ILE A 166 -3.72 -7.96 -11.45
N GLN A 167 -4.57 -8.39 -10.54
CA GLN A 167 -5.93 -7.88 -10.40
C GLN A 167 -6.31 -7.64 -8.95
N LEU A 168 -7.38 -6.88 -8.75
CA LEU A 168 -8.10 -6.88 -7.48
C LEU A 168 -8.98 -8.12 -7.35
N SER A 169 -8.95 -8.72 -6.18
CA SER A 169 -9.88 -9.79 -5.80
C SER A 169 -10.31 -9.63 -4.35
N ASN A 170 -11.53 -10.07 -4.04
CA ASN A 170 -12.01 -10.11 -2.66
C ASN A 170 -11.05 -10.92 -1.79
N ARG A 171 -10.66 -10.40 -0.61
CA ARG A 171 -9.71 -11.06 0.31
C ARG A 171 -10.16 -12.43 0.81
N TYR A 172 -11.44 -12.77 0.68
CA TYR A 172 -12.00 -14.06 1.07
C TYR A 172 -12.43 -14.92 -0.14
N PRO A 173 -12.35 -16.26 -0.04
CA PRO A 173 -11.65 -17.02 1.01
C PRO A 173 -10.14 -16.76 0.98
N PHE A 174 -9.41 -17.16 2.01
CA PHE A 174 -7.95 -17.04 2.00
C PHE A 174 -7.34 -17.79 0.80
N LYS A 175 -6.43 -17.13 0.06
CA LYS A 175 -5.66 -17.73 -1.03
C LYS A 175 -4.21 -17.25 -0.98
N PRO A 176 -3.21 -18.14 -1.10
CA PRO A 176 -1.80 -17.77 -1.17
C PRO A 176 -1.45 -16.84 -2.35
N THR A 177 -2.25 -16.88 -3.42
CA THR A 177 -2.10 -15.99 -4.59
C THR A 177 -2.29 -14.50 -4.27
N ARG A 178 -2.87 -14.19 -3.09
CA ARG A 178 -3.15 -12.84 -2.58
C ARG A 178 -2.13 -12.37 -1.54
N LEU A 179 -1.10 -13.16 -1.30
CA LEU A 179 0.00 -12.86 -0.40
C LEU A 179 1.25 -12.52 -1.20
N TRP A 180 2.01 -11.56 -0.67
CA TRP A 180 3.15 -10.98 -1.35
C TRP A 180 4.33 -10.83 -0.40
N ARG A 181 5.51 -11.30 -0.82
CA ARG A 181 6.76 -11.04 -0.13
C ARG A 181 7.38 -9.76 -0.66
N LEU A 182 7.60 -8.81 0.23
CA LEU A 182 8.26 -7.54 -0.11
C LEU A 182 9.76 -7.69 0.15
N VAL A 183 10.51 -7.96 -0.92
CA VAL A 183 11.95 -8.21 -0.86
C VAL A 183 12.71 -6.89 -1.09
N PRO A 184 13.44 -6.36 -0.09
CA PRO A 184 14.18 -5.11 -0.24
C PRO A 184 15.20 -5.20 -1.38
N VAL A 185 15.29 -4.14 -2.17
CA VAL A 185 16.33 -3.97 -3.19
C VAL A 185 17.36 -2.99 -2.66
N LYS A 186 18.63 -3.41 -2.62
CA LYS A 186 19.73 -2.50 -2.35
C LYS A 186 19.87 -1.58 -3.55
N ILE A 187 19.54 -0.30 -3.37
CA ILE A 187 19.92 0.72 -4.33
C ILE A 187 21.35 1.06 -3.98
N ASP A 188 22.27 0.67 -4.85
CA ASP A 188 23.62 1.20 -4.84
C ASP A 188 23.52 2.67 -5.26
N ILE A 189 23.26 3.54 -4.28
CA ILE A 189 23.49 4.96 -4.46
C ILE A 189 25.01 5.07 -4.61
N PRO A 190 25.54 5.58 -5.74
CA PRO A 190 26.95 5.89 -5.82
C PRO A 190 27.26 6.80 -4.63
N GLN A 191 28.10 6.34 -3.71
CA GLN A 191 28.74 7.25 -2.78
C GLN A 191 29.40 8.31 -3.65
N MET A 192 28.86 9.53 -3.68
CA MET A 192 29.64 10.67 -4.10
C MET A 192 30.77 10.79 -3.06
N THR A 193 31.88 10.10 -3.31
CA THR A 193 33.14 10.40 -2.66
C THR A 193 33.42 11.86 -2.96
N ALA A 194 33.63 12.67 -1.93
CA ALA A 194 33.85 14.10 -2.01
C ALA A 194 35.12 14.52 -2.80
N GLU A 195 35.72 13.61 -3.56
CA GLU A 195 37.04 13.76 -4.20
C GLU A 195 37.00 13.87 -5.73
N SER A 196 35.82 13.92 -6.38
CA SER A 196 35.77 14.22 -7.83
C SER A 196 34.69 15.23 -8.20
N LEU A 197 34.73 16.40 -7.58
CA LEU A 197 34.16 17.63 -8.12
C LEU A 197 35.31 18.62 -8.33
N GLU A 198 36.19 18.34 -9.29
CA GLU A 198 36.97 19.41 -9.90
C GLU A 198 36.02 20.23 -10.78
N PHE A 199 35.31 21.14 -10.14
CA PHE A 199 34.60 22.20 -10.82
C PHE A 199 35.66 23.18 -11.31
N THR A 200 35.94 23.19 -12.62
CA THR A 200 36.70 24.28 -13.23
C THR A 200 35.85 25.54 -13.06
N THR A 201 36.14 26.33 -12.01
CA THR A 201 35.57 27.66 -11.79
C THR A 201 36.00 28.56 -12.95
N SER A 202 35.21 28.55 -14.03
CA SER A 202 35.11 29.72 -14.88
C SER A 202 34.37 30.80 -14.08
N SER A 203 34.94 32.01 -14.07
CA SER A 203 34.39 33.15 -13.35
C SER A 203 32.89 33.34 -13.65
N PRO A 204 32.06 33.67 -12.64
CA PRO A 204 30.63 33.75 -12.83
C PRO A 204 30.30 34.87 -13.83
N ARG A 205 29.68 34.49 -14.97
CA ARG A 205 28.91 35.46 -15.75
C ARG A 205 27.78 35.95 -14.86
N ARG A 206 27.78 37.26 -14.61
CA ARG A 206 26.69 37.99 -13.99
C ARG A 206 25.42 37.75 -14.82
N MET A 207 24.58 36.83 -14.38
CA MET A 207 23.19 36.77 -14.83
C MET A 207 22.39 37.60 -13.85
N ASP A 208 21.99 38.79 -14.29
CA ASP A 208 21.02 39.58 -13.56
C ASP A 208 19.73 38.74 -13.45
N ALA A 209 19.25 38.56 -12.21
CA ALA A 209 18.07 37.78 -11.94
C ALA A 209 16.86 38.41 -12.63
N ALA A 210 16.20 37.65 -13.53
CA ALA A 210 14.87 38.03 -13.99
C ALA A 210 13.91 38.05 -12.79
N PRO A 211 13.03 39.07 -12.67
CA PRO A 211 12.10 39.16 -11.56
C PRO A 211 11.15 37.96 -11.54
N ALA A 212 10.71 37.57 -10.34
CA ALA A 212 9.73 36.53 -10.15
C ALA A 212 8.45 36.83 -10.96
N LEU A 213 8.07 35.91 -11.84
CA LEU A 213 6.78 35.99 -12.54
C LEU A 213 5.67 35.74 -11.51
N ILE A 214 4.98 36.81 -11.11
CA ILE A 214 3.70 36.71 -10.43
C ILE A 214 2.66 36.53 -11.54
N THR A 215 2.21 35.29 -11.75
CA THR A 215 1.07 35.02 -12.62
C THR A 215 -0.21 35.12 -11.80
N ASN A 216 -0.96 36.20 -11.96
CA ASN A 216 -2.35 36.27 -11.51
C ASN A 216 -3.19 35.47 -12.52
N ALA A 217 -3.87 34.42 -12.06
CA ALA A 217 -4.84 33.69 -12.87
C ALA A 217 -6.22 34.32 -12.65
N ASP A 218 -6.65 35.19 -13.58
CA ASP A 218 -8.03 35.67 -13.62
C ASP A 218 -8.93 34.56 -14.17
N THR A 219 -9.85 34.08 -13.35
CA THR A 219 -10.86 33.10 -13.78
C THR A 219 -12.11 33.87 -14.19
N VAL A 220 -12.34 34.04 -15.49
CA VAL A 220 -13.61 34.56 -16.03
C VAL A 220 -14.55 33.39 -16.23
N ILE A 221 -15.65 33.36 -15.47
CA ILE A 221 -16.70 32.36 -15.60
C ILE A 221 -17.82 32.98 -16.44
N ASP A 222 -18.03 32.45 -17.63
CA ASP A 222 -19.18 32.82 -18.47
C ASP A 222 -20.46 32.21 -17.88
N ALA A 223 -21.41 33.07 -17.51
CA ALA A 223 -22.63 32.67 -16.81
C ALA A 223 -23.78 32.32 -17.76
N GLU A 224 -23.64 32.48 -19.07
CA GLU A 224 -24.77 32.37 -20.02
C GLU A 224 -25.31 30.94 -20.21
N GLY A 225 -24.62 29.91 -19.69
CA GLY A 225 -25.04 28.50 -19.81
C GLY A 225 -25.51 27.81 -18.52
N LEU A 226 -25.49 28.49 -17.37
CA LEU A 226 -25.74 27.86 -16.07
C LEU A 226 -27.25 27.78 -15.78
N LYS A 227 -27.84 26.59 -16.01
CA LYS A 227 -29.19 26.30 -15.53
C LYS A 227 -29.18 26.20 -14.01
N PHE A 228 -29.82 27.15 -13.35
CA PHE A 228 -30.05 27.14 -11.90
C PHE A 228 -30.85 25.88 -11.50
N GLY A 229 -30.23 25.02 -10.69
CA GLY A 229 -30.97 24.09 -9.85
C GLY A 229 -31.81 24.88 -8.85
N GLY A 230 -33.05 24.44 -8.61
CA GLY A 230 -34.14 25.18 -7.95
C GLY A 230 -33.97 25.56 -6.47
N ASN A 231 -32.74 25.74 -6.01
CA ASN A 231 -32.36 26.14 -4.66
C ASN A 231 -31.21 27.17 -4.64
N GLY A 232 -30.72 27.63 -5.80
CA GLY A 232 -29.79 28.77 -5.87
C GLY A 232 -28.37 28.48 -5.36
N GLU A 233 -27.98 27.22 -5.19
CA GLU A 233 -26.64 26.85 -4.76
C GLU A 233 -25.75 26.55 -5.97
N LEU A 234 -24.67 27.31 -6.10
CA LEU A 234 -23.63 27.15 -7.13
C LEU A 234 -22.38 26.58 -6.46
N SER A 235 -22.01 25.34 -6.76
CA SER A 235 -20.75 24.76 -6.32
C SER A 235 -19.71 24.78 -7.46
N ILE A 236 -18.67 25.60 -7.31
CA ILE A 236 -17.52 25.60 -8.21
C ILE A 236 -16.34 24.95 -7.47
N THR A 237 -15.82 23.85 -7.99
CA THR A 237 -14.63 23.19 -7.46
C THR A 237 -13.44 23.45 -8.39
N THR A 238 -12.56 24.38 -7.99
CA THR A 238 -11.30 24.65 -8.70
C THR A 238 -10.15 23.98 -7.94
N THR A 239 -9.37 23.13 -8.62
CA THR A 239 -8.15 22.53 -8.04
C THR A 239 -6.91 23.23 -8.61
N THR A 240 -6.16 23.92 -7.75
CA THR A 240 -4.91 24.61 -8.13
C THR A 240 -3.72 23.91 -7.48
N THR A 241 -2.80 23.38 -8.30
CA THR A 241 -1.55 22.76 -7.83
C THR A 241 -0.38 23.75 -7.99
N THR A 242 0.22 24.18 -6.88
CA THR A 242 1.43 25.04 -6.90
C THR A 242 2.65 24.20 -6.52
N VAL A 243 3.68 24.17 -7.38
CA VAL A 243 4.97 23.54 -7.09
C VAL A 243 5.97 24.64 -6.69
N THR A 244 6.39 24.66 -5.43
CA THR A 244 7.41 25.59 -4.92
C THR A 244 8.75 24.88 -4.75
N THR A 245 9.70 25.14 -5.64
CA THR A 245 11.09 24.67 -5.49
C THR A 245 11.88 25.69 -4.67
N THR A 246 12.26 25.35 -3.44
CA THR A 246 13.12 26.20 -2.61
C THR A 246 14.57 25.75 -2.74
N VAL A 247 15.43 26.59 -3.33
CA VAL A 247 16.88 26.37 -3.36
C VAL A 247 17.52 27.17 -2.23
N THR A 248 18.10 26.48 -1.25
CA THR A 248 18.80 27.11 -0.12
C THR A 248 20.31 27.08 -0.38
N THR A 249 20.94 28.24 -0.53
CA THR A 249 22.40 28.35 -0.63
C THR A 249 22.99 28.64 0.75
N VAL A 250 23.75 27.70 1.30
CA VAL A 250 24.45 27.88 2.58
C VAL A 250 25.85 28.45 2.31
N LYS A 251 26.11 29.67 2.79
CA LYS A 251 27.48 30.22 2.85
C LYS A 251 28.10 29.87 4.20
N ARG A 252 29.26 29.22 4.17
CA ARG A 252 30.08 29.01 5.38
C ARG A 252 30.77 30.33 5.70
N LEU A 253 30.40 30.96 6.83
CA LEU A 253 31.12 32.11 7.36
C LEU A 253 32.42 31.59 7.99
N GLY A 254 33.55 31.99 7.41
CA GLY A 254 34.86 31.79 8.03
C GLY A 254 34.91 32.58 9.34
N VAL A 255 35.20 31.89 10.44
CA VAL A 255 35.52 32.52 11.72
C VAL A 255 36.99 32.92 11.66
N PRO A 256 37.36 34.14 12.09
CA PRO A 256 38.72 34.69 11.97
C PRO A 256 39.77 33.93 12.77
#